data_AF-A0A0T2Q6H6-F1
#
_entry.id   AF-A0A0T2Q6H6-F1
#
_cell.length_a   1.000
_cell.length_b   1.000
_cell.length_c   1.000
_cell.angle_alpha   90.00
_cell.angle_beta   90.00
_cell.angle_gamma   90.00
#
_symmetry.space_group_name_H-M   'P 1'
#
loop_
_entity.id
_entity.type
_entity.pdbx_description
1 polymer ?
#
loop_
_entity_poly.entity_id
_entity_poly.type
_entity_poly.pdbx_seq_one_letter_code
_entity_poly.pdbx_strand_id
1 'polypeptide(L)'
;MAIRLQIRHADKLENKRLMRLHRAKRFVLPLTLSTATHYANEVIRSLSEASAILRSTPNGRLSGHWSPPVFPSEIPVSLGEFVETSDVETVNALVSELLRQIQILNARLVSLIADEDVFRLGINMNIAEYQLQAAKIRQLCGALFPYARGQSEDVPTELERGPVVSSLRFNGTAAPDDDFESVIERFQSVGKPWWTANDDR
;
A
#
# COMPACT_ATOMS: atom_id res chain seq x y z
N MET A 1 23.40 0.29 -46.51
CA MET A 1 21.97 0.66 -46.32
C MET A 1 21.14 -0.44 -45.64
N ALA A 2 21.45 -1.73 -45.83
CA ALA A 2 20.75 -2.87 -45.20
C ALA A 2 20.74 -2.87 -43.65
N ILE A 3 21.85 -2.45 -43.01
CA ILE A 3 21.98 -2.45 -41.54
C ILE A 3 20.94 -1.54 -40.86
N ARG A 4 20.65 -0.35 -41.43
CA ARG A 4 19.66 0.58 -40.86
C ARG A 4 18.23 0.04 -40.91
N LEU A 5 17.91 -0.77 -41.92
CA LEU A 5 16.61 -1.44 -42.03
C LEU A 5 16.52 -2.58 -41.01
N GLN A 6 17.58 -3.37 -40.84
CA GLN A 6 17.64 -4.45 -39.84
C GLN A 6 17.45 -3.92 -38.41
N ILE A 7 18.13 -2.83 -38.05
CA ILE A 7 17.97 -2.19 -36.72
C ILE A 7 16.52 -1.76 -36.49
N ARG A 8 15.92 -1.02 -37.44
CA ARG A 8 14.51 -0.60 -37.32
C ARG A 8 13.53 -1.75 -37.19
N HIS A 9 13.79 -2.87 -37.87
CA HIS A 9 12.97 -4.07 -37.76
C HIS A 9 13.10 -4.73 -36.38
N ALA A 10 14.32 -4.79 -35.84
CA ALA A 10 14.58 -5.31 -34.50
C ALA A 10 13.87 -4.47 -33.43
N ASP A 11 14.02 -3.14 -33.47
CA ASP A 11 13.37 -2.22 -32.52
C ASP A 11 11.84 -2.36 -32.55
N LYS A 12 11.26 -2.48 -33.75
CA LYS A 12 9.82 -2.65 -33.91
C LYS A 12 9.33 -3.99 -33.34
N LEU A 13 10.11 -5.06 -33.46
CA LEU A 13 9.76 -6.36 -32.89
C LEU A 13 9.84 -6.33 -31.37
N GLU A 14 10.88 -5.68 -30.83
CA GLU A 14 11.06 -5.56 -29.38
C GLU A 14 9.96 -4.70 -28.75
N ASN A 15 9.63 -3.55 -29.33
CA ASN A 15 8.52 -2.72 -28.87
C ASN A 15 7.19 -3.48 -28.87
N LYS A 16 6.92 -4.30 -29.91
CA LYS A 16 5.73 -5.17 -29.94
C LYS A 16 5.78 -6.27 -28.88
N ARG A 17 6.95 -6.76 -28.50
CA ARG A 17 7.12 -7.74 -27.43
C ARG A 17 6.81 -7.08 -26.08
N LEU A 18 7.42 -5.93 -25.79
CA LEU A 18 7.20 -5.16 -24.56
C LEU A 18 5.73 -4.75 -24.39
N MET A 19 5.09 -4.21 -25.44
CA MET A 19 3.66 -3.86 -25.38
C MET A 19 2.75 -5.06 -25.06
N ARG A 20 3.06 -6.25 -25.60
CA ARG A 20 2.29 -7.47 -25.30
C ARG A 20 2.49 -7.91 -23.85
N LEU A 21 3.73 -7.82 -23.37
CA LEU A 21 4.07 -8.16 -22.00
C LEU A 21 3.39 -7.19 -21.01
N HIS A 22 3.47 -5.89 -21.25
CA HIS A 22 2.77 -4.86 -20.48
C HIS A 22 1.26 -5.14 -20.39
N ARG A 23 0.60 -5.43 -21.53
CA ARG A 23 -0.83 -5.75 -21.54
C ARG A 23 -1.15 -6.99 -20.72
N ALA A 24 -0.31 -8.03 -20.80
CA ALA A 24 -0.47 -9.24 -20.00
C ALA A 24 -0.32 -8.96 -18.50
N LYS A 25 0.68 -8.15 -18.10
CA LYS A 25 0.90 -7.75 -16.71
C LYS A 25 -0.24 -6.84 -16.19
N ARG A 26 -0.70 -5.88 -17.00
CA ARG A 26 -1.89 -5.06 -16.69
C ARG A 26 -3.15 -5.91 -16.49
N PHE A 27 -3.34 -6.97 -17.28
CA PHE A 27 -4.50 -7.86 -17.16
C PHE A 27 -4.56 -8.61 -15.81
N VAL A 28 -3.41 -8.94 -15.23
CA VAL A 28 -3.34 -9.62 -13.91
C VAL A 28 -3.24 -8.63 -12.74
N LEU A 29 -2.98 -7.35 -13.00
CA LEU A 29 -2.86 -6.31 -11.98
C LEU A 29 -4.09 -6.21 -11.06
N PRO A 30 -5.36 -6.31 -11.52
CA PRO A 30 -6.52 -6.26 -10.64
C PRO A 30 -6.53 -7.35 -9.56
N LEU A 31 -6.01 -8.53 -9.87
CA LEU A 31 -5.89 -9.61 -8.89
C LEU A 31 -4.89 -9.23 -7.80
N THR A 32 -3.71 -8.75 -8.20
CA THR A 32 -2.66 -8.28 -7.27
C THR A 32 -3.16 -7.16 -6.36
N LEU A 33 -3.86 -6.17 -6.92
CA LEU A 33 -4.45 -5.06 -6.16
C LEU A 33 -5.56 -5.54 -5.20
N SER A 34 -6.30 -6.58 -5.57
CA SER A 34 -7.32 -7.18 -4.70
C SER A 34 -6.67 -7.88 -3.51
N THR A 35 -5.58 -8.63 -3.73
CA THR A 35 -4.77 -9.24 -2.66
C THR A 35 -4.18 -8.17 -1.74
N ALA A 36 -3.62 -7.09 -2.29
CA ALA A 36 -3.10 -5.96 -1.50
C ALA A 36 -4.18 -5.29 -0.65
N THR A 37 -5.35 -5.06 -1.23
CA THR A 37 -6.51 -4.48 -0.52
C THR A 37 -6.98 -5.41 0.60
N HIS A 38 -7.04 -6.72 0.33
CA HIS A 38 -7.42 -7.72 1.34
C HIS A 38 -6.43 -7.73 2.49
N TYR A 39 -5.14 -7.84 2.21
CA TYR A 39 -4.08 -7.79 3.21
C TYR A 39 -4.16 -6.51 4.07
N ALA A 40 -4.33 -5.34 3.44
CA ALA A 40 -4.47 -4.09 4.18
C ALA A 40 -5.70 -4.07 5.10
N ASN A 41 -6.83 -4.64 4.68
CA ASN A 41 -8.01 -4.80 5.55
C ASN A 41 -7.74 -5.75 6.72
N GLU A 42 -7.07 -6.87 6.46
CA GLU A 42 -6.69 -7.80 7.52
C GLU A 42 -5.75 -7.17 8.54
N VAL A 43 -4.78 -6.37 8.09
CA VAL A 43 -3.90 -5.60 8.97
C VAL A 43 -4.69 -4.62 9.82
N ILE A 44 -5.61 -3.84 9.25
CA ILE A 44 -6.44 -2.90 10.03
C ILE A 44 -7.20 -3.63 11.14
N ARG A 45 -7.87 -4.74 10.79
CA ARG A 45 -8.65 -5.57 11.73
C ARG A 45 -7.76 -6.16 12.82
N SER A 46 -6.64 -6.76 12.43
CA SER A 46 -5.68 -7.39 13.34
C SER A 46 -5.07 -6.36 14.30
N LEU A 47 -4.77 -5.15 13.85
CA LEU A 47 -4.28 -4.06 14.68
C LEU A 47 -5.34 -3.54 15.66
N SER A 48 -6.62 -3.53 15.28
CA SER A 48 -7.70 -3.24 16.22
C SER A 48 -7.82 -4.29 17.33
N GLU A 49 -7.62 -5.55 16.99
CA GLU A 49 -7.56 -6.65 17.96
C GLU A 49 -6.36 -6.49 18.91
N ALA A 50 -5.17 -6.17 18.38
CA ALA A 50 -3.99 -5.87 19.18
C ALA A 50 -4.24 -4.74 20.20
N SER A 51 -4.86 -3.64 19.75
CA SER A 51 -5.25 -2.52 20.62
C SER A 51 -6.23 -2.95 21.73
N ALA A 52 -7.21 -3.81 21.41
CA ALA A 52 -8.14 -4.34 22.41
C ALA A 52 -7.45 -5.26 23.43
N ILE A 53 -6.50 -6.09 23.00
CA ILE A 53 -5.68 -6.96 23.88
C ILE A 53 -4.85 -6.11 24.84
N LEU A 54 -4.20 -5.05 24.35
CA LEU A 54 -3.40 -4.15 25.18
C LEU A 54 -4.22 -3.50 26.30
N ARG A 55 -5.47 -3.11 26.03
CA ARG A 55 -6.37 -2.50 27.02
C ARG A 55 -6.92 -3.49 28.05
N SER A 56 -7.14 -4.75 27.64
CA SER A 56 -7.80 -5.77 28.47
C SER A 56 -6.82 -6.60 29.31
N THR A 57 -5.54 -6.63 28.93
CA THR A 57 -4.53 -7.45 29.60
C THR A 57 -3.86 -6.67 30.73
N PRO A 58 -3.76 -7.23 31.96
CA PRO A 58 -3.18 -6.54 33.13
C PRO A 58 -1.74 -6.01 32.95
N ASN A 59 -1.00 -6.58 32.00
CA ASN A 59 0.37 -6.20 31.68
C ASN A 59 0.53 -5.54 30.30
N GLY A 60 -0.57 -5.35 29.57
CA GLY A 60 -0.59 -4.78 28.22
C GLY A 60 0.41 -5.45 27.29
N ARG A 61 0.36 -6.78 27.15
CA ARG A 61 1.28 -7.56 26.32
C ARG A 61 0.62 -8.14 25.08
N LEU A 62 1.29 -8.03 23.93
CA LEU A 62 0.90 -8.65 22.66
C LEU A 62 1.52 -10.03 22.48
N SER A 63 2.77 -10.22 22.89
CA SER A 63 3.48 -11.48 22.74
C SER A 63 2.70 -12.66 23.36
N GLY A 64 2.41 -13.65 22.52
CA GLY A 64 1.62 -14.84 22.89
C GLY A 64 0.10 -14.68 22.80
N HIS A 65 -0.39 -13.45 22.58
CA HIS A 65 -1.82 -13.14 22.45
C HIS A 65 -2.20 -12.64 21.06
N TRP A 66 -1.23 -12.15 20.28
CA TRP A 66 -1.45 -11.58 18.97
C TRP A 66 -0.33 -11.95 17.99
N SER A 67 -0.68 -12.04 16.71
CA SER A 67 0.27 -12.22 15.61
C SER A 67 -0.13 -11.35 14.41
N PRO A 68 0.83 -10.73 13.70
CA PRO A 68 0.53 -9.96 12.50
C PRO A 68 -0.05 -10.86 11.41
N PRO A 69 -0.88 -10.32 10.49
CA PRO A 69 -1.31 -11.05 9.32
C PRO A 69 -0.13 -11.54 8.47
N VAL A 70 -0.31 -12.66 7.79
CA VAL A 70 0.73 -13.24 6.94
C VAL A 70 0.96 -12.34 5.73
N PHE A 71 2.23 -12.01 5.47
CA PHE A 71 2.61 -11.18 4.34
C PHE A 71 2.48 -11.93 3.00
N PRO A 72 1.68 -11.44 2.04
CA PRO A 72 1.56 -12.03 0.71
C PRO A 72 2.78 -11.70 -0.16
N SER A 73 3.74 -12.63 -0.21
CA SER A 73 5.02 -12.47 -0.92
C SER A 73 4.91 -12.28 -2.44
N GLU A 74 3.76 -12.63 -3.03
CA GLU A 74 3.47 -12.47 -4.45
C GLU A 74 3.20 -11.01 -4.86
N ILE A 75 2.84 -10.14 -3.92
CA ILE A 75 2.54 -8.73 -4.24
C ILE A 75 3.79 -7.99 -4.72
N PRO A 76 4.92 -7.97 -3.98
CA PRO A 76 6.13 -7.31 -4.45
C PRO A 76 6.62 -7.81 -5.80
N VAL A 77 6.55 -9.13 -6.03
CA VAL A 77 6.95 -9.74 -7.30
C VAL A 77 6.06 -9.24 -8.43
N SER A 78 4.74 -9.35 -8.28
CA SER A 78 3.79 -8.98 -9.34
C SER A 78 3.82 -7.47 -9.66
N LEU A 79 3.98 -6.61 -8.65
CA LEU A 79 4.11 -5.17 -8.85
C LEU A 79 5.45 -4.79 -9.50
N GLY A 80 6.56 -5.43 -9.09
CA GLY A 80 7.87 -5.23 -9.71
C GLY A 80 7.88 -5.61 -11.19
N GLU A 81 7.36 -6.79 -11.51
CA GLU A 81 7.21 -7.24 -12.90
C GLU A 81 6.29 -6.33 -13.73
N PHE A 82 5.29 -5.68 -13.11
CA PHE A 82 4.45 -4.71 -13.81
C PHE A 82 5.25 -3.44 -14.14
N VAL A 83 5.97 -2.88 -13.16
CA VAL A 83 6.81 -1.66 -13.34
C VAL A 83 7.89 -1.89 -14.38
N GLU A 84 8.52 -3.07 -14.42
CA GLU A 84 9.52 -3.43 -15.43
C GLU A 84 9.01 -3.36 -16.88
N THR A 85 7.69 -3.38 -17.08
CA THR A 85 7.06 -3.49 -18.40
C THR A 85 6.23 -2.26 -18.78
N SER A 86 6.01 -1.35 -17.85
CA SER A 86 5.19 -0.16 -18.05
C SER A 86 6.08 1.05 -18.37
N ASP A 87 5.76 1.74 -19.46
CA ASP A 87 6.41 3.00 -19.85
C ASP A 87 5.63 4.24 -19.33
N VAL A 88 4.58 4.03 -18.53
CA VAL A 88 3.71 5.12 -18.05
C VAL A 88 4.22 5.63 -16.70
N GLU A 89 4.98 6.72 -16.72
CA GLU A 89 5.66 7.31 -15.56
C GLU A 89 4.73 7.51 -14.35
N THR A 90 3.56 8.10 -14.55
CA THR A 90 2.59 8.38 -13.48
C THR A 90 2.04 7.11 -12.83
N VAL A 91 1.82 6.06 -13.63
CA VAL A 91 1.39 4.75 -13.14
C VAL A 91 2.53 4.08 -12.36
N ASN A 92 3.76 4.17 -12.89
CA ASN A 92 4.94 3.61 -12.23
C ASN A 92 5.21 4.27 -10.88
N ALA A 93 5.06 5.60 -10.78
CA ALA A 93 5.18 6.33 -9.51
C ALA A 93 4.16 5.84 -8.48
N LEU A 94 2.89 5.68 -8.89
CA LEU A 94 1.82 5.22 -8.01
C LEU A 94 1.99 3.75 -7.56
N VAL A 95 2.45 2.87 -8.46
CA VAL A 95 2.77 1.47 -8.13
C VAL A 95 3.99 1.36 -7.23
N SER A 96 5.01 2.20 -7.45
CA SER A 96 6.21 2.26 -6.61
C SER A 96 5.88 2.72 -5.20
N GLU A 97 5.01 3.72 -5.06
CA GLU A 97 4.49 4.15 -3.77
C GLU A 97 3.72 3.02 -3.06
N LEU A 98 2.87 2.28 -3.79
CA LEU A 98 2.17 1.11 -3.24
C LEU A 98 3.15 0.07 -2.69
N LEU A 99 4.16 -0.27 -3.48
CA LEU A 99 5.20 -1.22 -3.08
C LEU A 99 5.93 -0.74 -1.81
N ARG A 100 6.34 0.54 -1.79
CA ARG A 100 7.02 1.17 -0.66
C ARG A 100 6.17 1.11 0.60
N GLN A 101 4.89 1.49 0.52
CA GLN A 101 3.99 1.46 1.66
C GLN A 101 3.78 0.05 2.23
N ILE A 102 3.62 -0.95 1.35
CA ILE A 102 3.46 -2.35 1.74
C ILE A 102 4.70 -2.88 2.46
N GLN A 103 5.89 -2.61 1.92
CA GLN A 103 7.16 -3.07 2.52
C GLN A 103 7.42 -2.41 3.88
N ILE A 104 7.21 -1.10 3.99
CA ILE A 104 7.36 -0.37 5.25
C ILE A 104 6.39 -0.91 6.29
N LEU A 105 5.12 -1.11 5.92
CA LEU A 105 4.11 -1.66 6.85
C LEU A 105 4.51 -3.05 7.32
N ASN A 106 4.96 -3.93 6.42
CA ASN A 106 5.39 -5.28 6.80
C ASN A 106 6.58 -5.26 7.77
N ALA A 107 7.60 -4.45 7.50
CA ALA A 107 8.76 -4.30 8.40
C ALA A 107 8.35 -3.80 9.79
N ARG A 108 7.41 -2.85 9.83
CA ARG A 108 6.85 -2.29 11.07
C ARG A 108 6.05 -3.32 11.87
N LEU A 109 5.21 -4.13 11.21
CA LEU A 109 4.44 -5.19 11.86
C LEU A 109 5.34 -6.27 12.47
N VAL A 110 6.42 -6.65 11.79
CA VAL A 110 7.41 -7.60 12.33
C VAL A 110 8.09 -7.02 13.58
N SER A 111 8.46 -5.74 13.52
CA SER A 111 9.12 -5.05 14.65
C SER A 111 8.20 -4.86 15.85
N LEU A 112 6.88 -4.77 15.64
CA LEU A 112 5.89 -4.54 16.71
C LEU A 112 5.92 -5.61 17.80
N ILE A 113 6.16 -6.88 17.44
CA ILE A 113 6.32 -7.98 18.40
C ILE A 113 7.77 -8.07 18.89
N ALA A 114 8.74 -7.97 17.98
CA ALA A 114 10.15 -8.16 18.31
C ALA A 114 10.64 -7.15 19.35
N ASP A 115 10.18 -5.90 19.24
CA ASP A 115 10.62 -4.78 20.06
C ASP A 115 9.54 -4.32 21.06
N GLU A 116 8.58 -5.19 21.39
CA GLU A 116 7.44 -4.86 22.25
C GLU A 116 7.88 -4.25 23.60
N ASP A 117 8.88 -4.85 24.25
CA ASP A 117 9.40 -4.38 25.53
C ASP A 117 10.10 -3.01 25.41
N VAL A 118 10.64 -2.66 24.23
CA VAL A 118 11.31 -1.38 23.96
C VAL A 118 10.28 -0.26 23.72
N PHE A 119 9.19 -0.55 23.01
CA PHE A 119 8.19 0.44 22.59
C PHE A 119 6.94 0.50 23.45
N ARG A 120 6.97 -0.08 24.66
CA ARG A 120 5.81 -0.16 25.56
C ARG A 120 5.07 1.17 25.76
N LEU A 121 5.79 2.29 25.86
CA LEU A 121 5.22 3.63 26.08
C LEU A 121 4.64 4.31 24.82
N GLY A 122 4.70 3.68 23.65
CA GLY A 122 4.19 4.25 22.39
C GLY A 122 3.49 3.25 21.47
N ILE A 123 3.19 2.05 21.98
CA ILE A 123 2.69 0.96 21.16
C ILE A 123 1.31 1.25 20.54
N ASN A 124 0.42 1.94 21.27
CA ASN A 124 -0.90 2.34 20.75
C ASN A 124 -0.77 3.37 19.63
N MET A 125 0.10 4.37 19.79
CA MET A 125 0.38 5.34 18.74
C MET A 125 0.99 4.66 17.49
N ASN A 126 1.87 3.67 17.67
CA ASN A 126 2.40 2.88 16.56
C ASN A 126 1.28 2.08 15.85
N ILE A 127 0.39 1.44 16.61
CA ILE A 127 -0.76 0.71 16.08
C ILE A 127 -1.63 1.64 15.21
N ALA A 128 -1.97 2.83 15.70
CA ALA A 128 -2.76 3.82 14.97
C ALA A 128 -2.05 4.28 13.67
N GLU A 129 -0.74 4.54 13.73
CA GLU A 129 0.06 4.87 12.54
C GLU A 129 0.09 3.74 11.52
N TYR A 130 0.13 2.48 11.97
CA TYR A 130 0.17 1.32 11.07
C TYR A 130 -1.21 1.06 10.45
N GLN A 131 -2.30 1.31 11.18
CA GLN A 131 -3.66 1.33 10.61
C GLN A 131 -3.79 2.42 9.54
N LEU A 132 -3.31 3.63 9.83
CA LEU A 132 -3.28 4.73 8.86
C LEU A 132 -2.49 4.36 7.61
N GLN A 133 -1.35 3.70 7.77
CA GLN A 133 -0.55 3.21 6.65
C GLN A 133 -1.28 2.15 5.82
N ALA A 134 -1.97 1.20 6.45
CA ALA A 134 -2.80 0.22 5.75
C ALA A 134 -3.95 0.89 4.97
N ALA A 135 -4.55 1.95 5.50
CA ALA A 135 -5.56 2.73 4.77
C ALA A 135 -4.99 3.47 3.55
N LYS A 136 -3.76 3.98 3.62
CA LYS A 136 -3.07 4.54 2.44
C LYS A 136 -2.89 3.49 1.34
N ILE A 137 -2.49 2.26 1.70
CA ILE A 137 -2.38 1.13 0.77
C ILE A 137 -3.72 0.85 0.08
N ARG A 138 -4.83 0.84 0.82
CA ARG A 138 -6.17 0.68 0.23
C ARG A 138 -6.51 1.79 -0.76
N GLN A 139 -6.21 3.04 -0.42
CA GLN A 139 -6.47 4.16 -1.33
C GLN A 139 -5.63 4.07 -2.61
N LEU A 140 -4.35 3.72 -2.51
CA LEU A 140 -3.47 3.49 -3.68
C LEU A 140 -4.04 2.39 -4.59
N CYS A 141 -4.48 1.28 -4.00
CA CYS A 141 -5.15 0.21 -4.77
C CYS A 141 -6.43 0.73 -5.44
N GLY A 142 -7.25 1.48 -4.70
CA GLY A 142 -8.45 2.18 -5.19
C GLY A 142 -8.18 3.04 -6.42
N ALA A 143 -7.11 3.84 -6.37
CA ALA A 143 -6.68 4.72 -7.45
C ALA A 143 -6.15 3.97 -8.67
N LEU A 144 -5.52 2.80 -8.48
CA LEU A 144 -4.98 1.97 -9.56
C LEU A 144 -6.04 1.09 -10.25
N PHE A 145 -7.16 0.76 -9.59
CA PHE A 145 -8.17 -0.15 -10.15
C PHE A 145 -8.75 0.29 -11.50
N PRO A 146 -9.15 1.57 -11.73
CA PRO A 146 -9.66 2.00 -13.03
C PRO A 146 -8.65 1.75 -14.16
N TYR A 147 -7.37 2.05 -13.91
CA TYR A 147 -6.30 1.76 -14.84
C TYR A 147 -6.13 0.26 -15.09
N ALA A 148 -6.01 -0.52 -14.02
CA ALA A 148 -5.81 -1.97 -14.09
C ALA A 148 -6.95 -2.70 -14.83
N ARG A 149 -8.18 -2.19 -14.73
CA ARG A 149 -9.38 -2.76 -15.38
C ARG A 149 -9.61 -2.27 -16.82
N GLY A 150 -8.75 -1.41 -17.35
CA GLY A 150 -8.96 -0.83 -18.69
C GLY A 150 -10.09 0.21 -18.76
N GLN A 151 -10.51 0.76 -17.62
CA GLN A 151 -11.56 1.78 -17.55
C GLN A 151 -11.02 3.20 -17.76
N SER A 152 -9.74 3.41 -17.46
CA SER A 152 -8.98 4.64 -17.66
C SER A 152 -7.57 4.29 -18.16
N GLU A 153 -6.96 5.16 -18.96
CA GLU A 153 -5.51 5.09 -19.26
C GLU A 153 -4.70 5.97 -18.31
N ASP A 154 -5.36 6.88 -17.59
CA ASP A 154 -4.76 7.79 -16.64
C ASP A 154 -4.98 7.33 -15.19
N VAL A 155 -4.02 7.65 -14.34
CA VAL A 155 -4.10 7.53 -12.87
C VAL A 155 -4.03 8.92 -12.24
N PRO A 156 -4.60 9.12 -11.03
CA PRO A 156 -4.48 10.39 -10.34
C PRO A 156 -3.00 10.69 -10.04
N THR A 157 -2.62 11.96 -10.18
CA THR A 157 -1.27 12.46 -9.84
C THR A 157 -1.16 12.90 -8.38
N GLU A 158 -2.29 12.98 -7.67
CA GLU A 158 -2.37 13.41 -6.27
C GLU A 158 -3.46 12.61 -5.55
N LEU A 159 -3.24 12.32 -4.26
CA LEU A 159 -4.23 11.64 -3.42
C LEU A 159 -4.55 12.45 -2.17
N GLU A 160 -5.85 12.69 -1.98
CA GLU A 160 -6.38 13.42 -0.84
C GLU A 160 -6.36 12.60 0.44
N ARG A 161 -6.27 13.29 1.57
CA ARG A 161 -6.25 12.70 2.93
C ARG A 161 -7.61 12.21 3.39
N GLY A 162 -8.69 12.89 2.98
CA GLY A 162 -10.06 12.59 3.37
C GLY A 162 -10.45 11.13 3.12
N PRO A 163 -10.23 10.59 1.91
CA PRO A 163 -10.50 9.19 1.61
C PRO A 163 -9.72 8.17 2.45
N VAL A 164 -8.49 8.47 2.89
CA VAL A 164 -7.75 7.59 3.83
C VAL A 164 -8.53 7.48 5.13
N VAL A 165 -8.89 8.62 5.71
CA VAL A 165 -9.53 8.70 7.03
C VAL A 165 -10.94 8.09 6.99
N SER A 166 -11.72 8.38 5.95
CA SER A 166 -13.06 7.81 5.81
C SER A 166 -13.01 6.28 5.72
N SER A 167 -12.00 5.72 5.05
CA SER A 167 -11.84 4.26 4.92
C SER A 167 -11.54 3.56 6.25
N LEU A 168 -10.90 4.26 7.20
CA LEU A 168 -10.64 3.75 8.55
C LEU A 168 -11.91 3.77 9.39
N ARG A 169 -12.62 4.90 9.40
CA ARG A 169 -13.86 5.05 10.18
C ARG A 169 -14.95 4.08 9.74
N PHE A 170 -15.00 3.72 8.45
CA PHE A 170 -15.98 2.76 7.93
C PHE A 170 -15.72 1.31 8.36
N ASN A 171 -14.47 0.92 8.61
CA ASN A 171 -14.12 -0.48 8.92
C ASN A 171 -14.47 -0.89 10.37
N GLY A 172 -15.13 -0.04 11.15
CA GLY A 172 -15.67 -0.39 12.47
C GLY A 172 -14.60 -0.83 13.47
N THR A 173 -13.37 -0.32 13.32
CA THR A 173 -12.31 -0.55 14.30
C THR A 173 -12.81 -0.14 15.69
N ALA A 174 -12.46 -0.93 16.71
CA ALA A 174 -12.89 -0.72 18.10
C ALA A 174 -12.82 0.75 18.49
N ALA A 175 -13.78 1.19 19.33
CA ALA A 175 -14.01 2.59 19.71
C ALA A 175 -12.71 3.41 19.69
N PRO A 176 -12.63 4.45 18.83
CA PRO A 176 -11.39 5.20 18.64
C PRO A 176 -10.85 5.64 20.01
N ASP A 177 -9.60 5.29 20.29
CA ASP A 177 -8.90 5.79 21.46
C ASP A 177 -8.22 7.13 21.15
N ASP A 178 -7.81 7.85 22.20
CA ASP A 178 -7.23 9.19 22.08
C ASP A 178 -5.97 9.20 21.20
N ASP A 179 -5.19 8.11 21.23
CA ASP A 179 -4.00 7.94 20.39
C ASP A 179 -4.37 7.85 18.90
N PHE A 180 -5.42 7.07 18.58
CA PHE A 180 -5.93 6.95 17.22
C PHE A 180 -6.44 8.29 16.69
N GLU A 181 -7.28 8.99 17.44
CA GLU A 181 -7.79 10.30 17.00
C GLU A 181 -6.66 11.31 16.86
N SER A 182 -5.67 11.33 17.77
CA SER A 182 -4.48 12.19 17.66
C SER A 182 -3.69 11.95 16.36
N VAL A 183 -3.52 10.68 15.96
CA VAL A 183 -2.85 10.33 14.69
C VAL A 183 -3.67 10.79 13.48
N ILE A 184 -4.99 10.61 13.52
CA ILE A 184 -5.88 11.06 12.44
C ILE A 184 -5.89 12.58 12.32
N GLU A 185 -6.02 13.31 13.43
CA GLU A 185 -5.99 14.78 13.46
C GLU A 185 -4.66 15.32 12.95
N ARG A 186 -3.54 14.75 13.41
CA ARG A 186 -2.21 15.10 12.89
C ARG A 186 -2.12 14.84 11.40
N PHE A 187 -2.64 13.71 10.93
CA PHE A 187 -2.65 13.40 9.51
C PHE A 187 -3.50 14.40 8.70
N GLN A 188 -4.68 14.79 9.19
CA GLN A 188 -5.60 15.70 8.50
C GLN A 188 -5.16 17.17 8.54
N SER A 189 -4.46 17.60 9.60
CA SER A 189 -4.04 19.00 9.78
C SER A 189 -3.03 19.47 8.72
N VAL A 190 -2.40 18.54 8.00
CA VAL A 190 -1.53 18.86 6.87
C VAL A 190 -2.39 19.23 5.64
N GLY A 191 -2.48 20.52 5.33
CA GLY A 191 -3.28 21.08 4.22
C GLY A 191 -2.76 20.80 2.80
N LYS A 192 -2.10 19.66 2.57
CA LYS A 192 -1.62 19.20 1.26
C LYS A 192 -2.12 17.78 0.99
N PRO A 193 -2.20 17.32 -0.27
CA PRO A 193 -2.34 15.89 -0.57
C PRO A 193 -1.34 15.06 0.25
N TRP A 194 -1.70 13.81 0.57
CA TRP A 194 -0.74 12.95 1.29
C TRP A 194 0.26 12.28 0.37
N TRP A 195 -0.05 12.21 -0.91
CA TRP A 195 0.83 11.73 -1.95
C TRP A 195 0.68 12.58 -3.21
N THR A 196 1.80 12.86 -3.85
CA THR A 196 1.87 13.47 -5.19
C THR A 196 2.91 12.72 -6.03
N ALA A 197 2.69 12.63 -7.34
CA ALA A 197 3.60 11.92 -8.25
C ALA A 197 4.99 12.59 -8.40
N ASN A 198 5.16 13.82 -7.89
CA ASN A 198 6.40 14.61 -8.03
C ASN A 198 7.28 14.60 -6.77
N ASP A 199 6.84 14.01 -5.66
CA ASP A 199 7.61 14.03 -4.39
C ASP A 199 8.87 13.15 -4.41
N ASP A 200 9.11 12.36 -5.46
CA ASP A 200 10.29 11.49 -5.63
C ASP A 200 11.47 12.17 -6.38
N ARG A 201 11.48 13.51 -6.49
CA ARG A 201 12.59 14.29 -7.10
C ARG A 201 13.37 15.14 -6.12
#